data_AF-A0A975UCG0-F1
#
_entry.id   AF-A0A975UCG0-F1
#
_cell.length_a   1.000
_cell.length_b   1.000
_cell.length_c   1.000
_cell.angle_alpha   90.00
_cell.angle_beta   90.00
_cell.angle_gamma   90.00
#
_symmetry.space_group_name_H-M   'P 1'
#
loop_
_entity.id
_entity.type
_entity.pdbx_description
1 polymer ?
#
loop_
_entity_poly.entity_id
_entity_poly.type
_entity_poly.pdbx_seq_one_letter_code
_entity_poly.pdbx_strand_id
1 'polypeptide(L)' 'MNEPNVPLSDAPDEIKLAVDLIYLLESNEVDPEVALKALEFVKADLEHKIAQSS' A
#
# COMPACT_ATOMS: atom_id res chain seq x y z
N MET A 1 0.98 15.56 25.82
CA MET A 1 1.66 14.28 25.55
C MET A 1 2.43 14.47 24.26
N ASN A 2 3.74 14.19 24.25
CA ASN A 2 4.53 14.26 23.02
C ASN A 2 4.37 12.91 22.32
N GLU A 3 3.46 12.81 21.36
CA GLU A 3 3.53 11.72 20.39
C GLU A 3 4.86 11.84 19.66
N PRO A 4 5.69 10.79 19.61
CA PRO A 4 6.85 10.81 18.73
C PRO A 4 6.30 10.86 17.31
N ASN A 5 6.38 12.04 16.70
CA ASN A 5 6.22 12.25 15.27
C ASN A 5 7.37 11.51 14.60
N VAL A 6 7.27 10.18 14.47
CA VAL A 6 8.19 9.36 13.69
C VAL A 6 8.03 9.86 12.27
N PRO A 7 9.03 10.54 11.71
CA PRO A 7 8.94 10.99 10.34
C PRO A 7 8.68 9.77 9.46
N LEU A 8 7.74 9.87 8.51
CA LEU A 8 7.49 8.81 7.53
C LEU A 8 8.77 8.34 6.82
N SER A 9 9.83 9.16 6.81
CA SER A 9 11.16 8.80 6.29
C SER A 9 11.85 7.65 7.03
N ASP A 10 11.54 7.41 8.31
CA ASP A 10 12.11 6.30 9.09
C ASP A 10 11.22 5.05 9.11
N ALA A 11 10.06 5.09 8.46
CA ALA A 11 9.16 3.93 8.38
C ALA A 11 9.72 2.84 7.45
N PRO A 12 9.36 1.56 7.68
CA PRO A 12 9.63 0.47 6.73
C PRO A 12 9.10 0.79 5.34
N ASP A 13 9.73 0.25 4.30
CA ASP A 13 9.40 0.55 2.91
C ASP A 13 7.96 0.14 2.56
N GLU A 14 7.46 -0.96 3.16
CA GLU A 14 6.08 -1.40 3.01
C GLU A 14 5.07 -0.42 3.59
N ILE A 15 5.42 0.29 4.67
CA ILE A 15 4.55 1.30 5.29
C ILE A 15 4.53 2.57 4.44
N LYS A 16 5.69 3.01 3.94
CA LYS A 16 5.78 4.17 3.03
C LYS A 16 4.95 3.93 1.77
N LEU A 17 5.11 2.76 1.15
CA LEU A 17 4.37 2.39 -0.05
C LEU A 17 2.86 2.33 0.21
N ALA A 18 2.43 1.79 1.36
CA ALA A 18 1.02 1.77 1.71
C ALA A 18 0.43 3.18 1.82
N VAL A 19 1.16 4.12 2.42
CA VAL A 19 0.74 5.53 2.53
C VAL A 19 0.63 6.18 1.14
N ASP A 20 1.62 5.96 0.27
CA ASP A 20 1.60 6.49 -1.09
C ASP A 20 0.42 5.92 -1.91
N LEU A 21 0.14 4.63 -1.76
CA LEU A 21 -1.00 3.98 -2.43
C LEU A 21 -2.34 4.52 -1.93
N ILE A 22 -2.51 4.73 -0.62
CA ILE A 22 -3.72 5.33 -0.06
C ILE A 22 -3.91 6.73 -0.63
N TYR A 23 -2.86 7.56 -0.60
CA TYR A 23 -2.91 8.91 -1.16
C TYR A 23 -3.30 8.92 -2.65
N LEU A 24 -2.76 7.99 -3.43
CA LEU A 24 -3.09 7.86 -4.85
C LEU A 24 -4.56 7.49 -5.06
N LEU A 25 -5.07 6.53 -4.31
CA LEU A 25 -6.47 6.08 -4.41
C LEU A 25 -7.45 7.19 -4.01
N GLU A 26 -7.16 7.90 -2.93
CA GLU A 26 -7.96 9.05 -2.47
C GLU A 26 -7.93 10.20 -3.48
N SER A 27 -6.74 10.53 -4.01
CA SER A 27 -6.58 11.60 -5.00
C SER A 27 -7.30 11.33 -6.33
N ASN A 28 -7.58 10.06 -6.63
CA ASN A 28 -8.36 9.65 -7.80
C ASN A 28 -9.82 9.33 -7.47
N GLU A 29 -10.29 9.66 -6.26
CA GLU A 29 -11.66 9.42 -5.78
C GLU A 29 -12.12 7.96 -5.96
N VAL A 30 -11.19 7.01 -5.79
CA VAL A 30 -11.49 5.59 -5.96
C VAL A 30 -12.32 5.11 -4.78
N ASP A 31 -13.45 4.47 -5.07
CA ASP A 31 -14.29 3.84 -4.05
C ASP A 31 -13.49 2.81 -3.23
N PRO A 32 -13.51 2.86 -1.88
CA PRO A 32 -12.72 1.96 -1.05
C PRO A 32 -13.02 0.47 -1.28
N GLU A 33 -14.28 0.09 -1.58
CA GLU A 33 -14.61 -1.30 -1.88
C GLU A 33 -14.02 -1.76 -3.21
N VAL A 34 -14.00 -0.86 -4.20
CA VAL A 34 -13.35 -1.10 -5.48
C VAL A 34 -11.84 -1.19 -5.31
N ALA A 35 -11.24 -0.30 -4.52
CA ALA A 35 -9.81 -0.30 -4.21
C ALA A 35 -9.39 -1.61 -3.54
N LEU A 36 -10.14 -2.08 -2.54
CA LEU A 36 -9.86 -3.35 -1.85
C LEU A 36 -9.87 -4.53 -2.81
N LYS A 37 -10.90 -4.66 -3.66
CA LYS A 37 -10.97 -5.72 -4.68
C LYS A 37 -9.81 -5.64 -5.67
N ALA A 38 -9.42 -4.44 -6.10
CA ALA A 38 -8.27 -4.24 -6.98
C ALA A 38 -6.95 -4.67 -6.31
N LEU A 39 -6.76 -4.31 -5.04
CA LEU A 39 -5.58 -4.69 -4.26
C LEU A 39 -5.48 -6.20 -4.06
N GLU A 40 -6.59 -6.92 -3.95
CA GLU A 40 -6.60 -8.40 -3.93
C GLU A 40 -6.01 -8.99 -5.21
N PHE A 41 -6.39 -8.46 -6.38
CA PHE A 41 -5.81 -8.90 -7.66
C PHE A 41 -4.32 -8.56 -7.77
N VAL A 42 -3.93 -7.35 -7.36
CA VAL A 42 -2.51 -6.94 -7.34
C VAL A 42 -1.69 -7.84 -6.42
N LYS A 43 -2.20 -8.15 -5.22
CA LYS A 43 -1.55 -9.06 -4.28
C LYS A 43 -1.33 -10.43 -4.92
N ALA A 44 -2.36 -11.02 -5.53
CA ALA A 44 -2.26 -12.33 -6.17
C ALA A 44 -1.22 -12.35 -7.32
N ASP A 45 -1.15 -11.29 -8.13
CA ASP A 45 -0.14 -11.15 -9.19
C ASP A 45 1.29 -11.07 -8.63
N LEU A 46 1.49 -10.31 -7.56
CA LEU A 46 2.79 -10.21 -6.88
C LEU A 46 3.21 -11.55 -6.24
N GLU A 47 2.28 -12.24 -5.59
CA GLU A 47 2.52 -13.58 -5.02
C GLU A 47 2.92 -14.58 -6.12
N HIS A 48 2.23 -14.57 -7.26
CA HIS A 48 2.60 -15.39 -8.42
C HIS A 48 4.00 -15.05 -8.95
N LYS A 49 4.37 -13.77 -9.04
CA LYS A 49 5.71 -13.36 -9.50
C LYS A 49 6.82 -13.82 -8.55
N ILE A 50 6.58 -13.74 -7.24
CA ILE A 50 7.53 -14.25 -6.23
C ILE A 50 7.66 -15.77 -6.36
N ALA A 51 6.54 -16.48 -6.50
CA ALA A 51 6.53 -17.95 -6.65
C ALA A 51 7.22 -18.42 -7.96
N GLN A 52 7.11 -17.66 -9.05
CA GLN A 52 7.77 -17.96 -10.33
C GLN A 52 9.26 -17.60 -10.35
N SER A 53 9.73 -16.79 -9.39
CA SER A 53 11.14 -16.39 -9.28
C SER A 53 11.95 -17.32 -8.37
N SER A 54 11.36 -18.45 -7.95
CA SER A 54 11.95 -19.48 -7.08
C SER A 54 12.33 -20.75 -7.85
#